data_AF-A0A4Y1ZYJ4-F1
#
_entry.id   AF-A0A4Y1ZYJ4-F1
#
_cell.length_a   1.000
_cell.length_b   1.000
_cell.length_c   1.000
_cell.angle_alpha   90.00
_cell.angle_beta   90.00
_cell.angle_gamma   90.00
#
_symmetry.space_group_name_H-M   'P 1'
#
loop_
_entity.id
_entity.type
_entity.pdbx_description
1 polymer ?
#
loop_
_entity_poly.entity_id
_entity_poly.type
_entity_poly.pdbx_seq_one_letter_code
_entity_poly.pdbx_strand_id
1 'polypeptide(L)'
;MSLQDLYYNLRRRELRSNESLDEALQRRSARNETDRFRVARKSSDQLSQRRAIRVHSRGNMSEVCEFCGALYWKNEANSSKKYTKCCHDGKVRLPNLTEAPDLSKKETATIHRKQNTIDSIFENIMLHQSLHLWG
;
A
#
# COMPACT_ATOMS: atom_id res chain seq x y z
N MET A 1 28.69 4.52 28.92
CA MET A 1 28.00 5.71 29.48
C MET A 1 28.92 6.29 30.53
N SER A 2 29.30 7.57 30.41
CA SER A 2 30.31 8.16 31.27
C SER A 2 29.76 8.51 32.66
N LEU A 3 30.64 8.72 33.64
CA LEU A 3 30.24 9.22 34.98
C LEU A 3 29.57 10.59 34.90
N GLN A 4 29.98 11.44 33.95
CA GLN A 4 29.33 12.73 33.69
C GLN A 4 27.89 12.56 33.18
N ASP A 5 27.65 11.60 32.28
CA ASP A 5 26.29 11.31 31.79
C ASP A 5 25.40 10.82 32.93
N LEU A 6 25.94 9.95 33.80
CA LEU A 6 25.19 9.43 34.94
C LEU A 6 24.80 10.55 35.90
N TYR A 7 25.75 11.42 36.26
CA TYR A 7 25.50 12.58 37.12
C TYR A 7 24.46 13.53 36.53
N TYR A 8 24.56 13.84 35.23
CA TYR A 8 23.60 14.67 34.53
C TYR A 8 22.18 14.07 34.54
N ASN A 9 22.06 12.77 34.30
CA ASN A 9 20.78 12.06 34.30
C ASN A 9 20.15 11.99 35.70
N LEU A 10 20.95 11.79 36.75
CA LEU A 10 20.48 11.80 38.15
C LEU A 10 19.94 13.17 38.54
N ARG A 11 20.69 14.24 38.28
CA ARG A 11 20.26 15.61 38.56
C ARG A 11 18.94 15.97 37.85
N ARG A 12 18.77 15.51 36.60
CA ARG A 12 17.54 15.70 35.84
C ARG A 12 16.34 14.93 36.42
N ARG A 13 16.56 13.75 37.00
CA ARG A 13 15.49 12.99 37.69
C ARG A 13 15.05 13.69 38.96
N GLU A 14 16.00 14.17 39.75
CA GLU A 14 15.74 14.95 40.97
C GLU A 14 14.90 16.19 40.65
N LEU A 15 15.29 16.95 39.63
CA LEU A 15 14.54 18.12 39.16
C LEU A 15 13.11 17.76 38.76
N ARG A 16 12.90 16.62 38.08
CA ARG A 16 11.56 16.14 37.70
C ARG A 16 10.73 15.63 38.87
N SER A 17 11.36 15.13 39.93
CA SER A 17 10.68 14.69 41.15
C SER A 17 10.16 15.88 41.96
N ASN A 18 10.82 17.02 41.83
CA ASN A 18 10.48 18.27 42.51
C ASN A 18 9.67 19.24 41.63
N GLU A 19 9.34 18.86 40.39
CA GLU A 19 8.48 19.65 39.49
C GLU A 19 7.06 19.76 40.08
N SER A 20 6.52 20.96 40.10
CA SER A 20 5.10 21.20 40.35
C SER A 20 4.22 20.65 39.21
N LEU A 21 2.91 20.51 39.46
CA LEU A 21 1.97 20.07 38.44
C LEU A 21 1.97 21.00 37.22
N ASP A 22 2.00 22.32 37.44
CA ASP A 22 1.98 23.32 36.38
C ASP A 22 3.26 23.27 35.53
N GLU A 23 4.43 23.12 36.15
CA GLU A 23 5.70 22.92 35.44
C GLU A 23 5.69 21.64 34.61
N ALA A 24 5.15 20.55 35.16
CA ALA A 24 5.03 19.28 34.44
C ALA A 24 4.07 19.39 33.23
N LEU A 25 2.98 20.15 33.38
CA LEU A 25 2.02 20.44 32.30
C LEU A 25 2.66 21.32 31.22
N GLN A 26 3.38 22.38 31.58
CA GLN A 26 4.13 23.23 30.64
C GLN A 26 5.21 22.43 29.90
N ARG A 27 5.95 21.57 30.61
CA ARG A 27 6.96 20.70 29.97
C ARG A 27 6.30 19.72 28.98
N ARG A 28 5.10 19.21 29.31
CA ARG A 28 4.31 18.34 28.44
C ARG A 28 3.77 19.09 27.22
N SER A 29 3.24 20.30 27.40
CA SER A 29 2.72 21.11 26.29
C SER A 29 3.83 21.47 25.30
N ALA A 30 5.01 21.88 25.79
CA ALA A 30 6.17 22.14 24.95
C ALA A 30 6.61 20.90 24.15
N ARG A 31 6.65 19.72 24.77
CA ARG A 31 6.92 18.46 24.04
C ARG A 31 5.86 18.20 22.97
N ASN A 32 4.59 18.29 23.34
CA ASN A 32 3.49 18.05 22.41
C ASN A 32 3.52 19.02 21.22
N GLU A 33 3.87 20.28 21.44
CA GLU A 33 4.04 21.28 20.39
C GLU A 33 5.21 20.93 19.46
N THR A 34 6.38 20.58 20.02
CA THR A 34 7.52 20.14 19.20
C THR A 34 7.21 18.89 18.37
N ASP A 35 6.47 17.93 18.95
CA ASP A 35 6.03 16.73 18.24
C ASP A 35 5.00 17.04 17.14
N ARG A 36 4.06 17.98 17.37
CA ARG A 36 3.13 18.45 16.34
C ARG A 36 3.88 19.00 15.12
N PHE A 37 4.88 19.87 15.33
CA PHE A 37 5.69 20.40 14.24
C PHE A 37 6.51 19.33 13.52
N ARG A 38 7.02 18.33 14.25
CA ARG A 38 7.77 17.21 13.66
C ARG A 38 6.87 16.33 12.81
N VAL A 39 5.66 16.02 13.28
CA VAL A 39 4.66 15.23 12.53
C VAL A 39 4.18 15.98 11.29
N ALA A 40 3.91 17.28 11.41
CA ALA A 40 3.51 18.12 10.28
C ALA A 40 4.57 18.15 9.17
N ARG A 41 5.85 18.32 9.54
CA ARG A 41 6.98 18.23 8.58
C ARG A 41 7.05 16.88 7.89
N LYS A 42 7.02 15.78 8.66
CA LYS A 42 7.03 14.42 8.11
C LYS A 42 5.84 14.15 7.17
N SER A 43 4.67 14.72 7.44
CA SER A 43 3.50 14.62 6.57
C SER A 43 3.69 15.42 5.27
N SER A 44 4.22 16.63 5.36
CA SER A 44 4.57 17.46 4.20
C SER A 44 5.63 16.79 3.31
N ASP A 45 6.67 16.22 3.91
CA ASP A 45 7.73 15.50 3.18
C ASP A 45 7.20 14.24 2.49
N GLN A 46 6.29 13.52 3.13
CA GLN A 46 5.62 12.39 2.49
C GLN A 46 4.71 12.84 1.35
N LEU A 47 4.03 13.97 1.48
CA LEU A 47 3.17 14.52 0.43
C LEU A 47 4.01 15.01 -0.76
N SER A 48 5.15 15.66 -0.52
CA SER A 48 6.08 16.09 -1.56
C SER A 48 6.68 14.87 -2.27
N GLN A 49 7.05 13.82 -1.54
CA GLN A 49 7.53 12.57 -2.12
C GLN A 49 6.47 11.85 -2.94
N ARG A 50 5.20 11.81 -2.48
CA ARG A 50 4.07 11.27 -3.25
C ARG A 50 3.84 12.05 -4.55
N ARG A 51 3.94 13.38 -4.52
CA ARG A 51 3.88 14.22 -5.74
C ARG A 51 5.06 13.98 -6.67
N ALA A 52 6.20 13.53 -6.15
CA ALA A 52 7.39 13.20 -6.92
C ALA A 52 7.40 11.77 -7.49
N ILE A 53 6.34 10.96 -7.29
CA ILE A 53 6.23 9.65 -7.93
C ILE A 53 6.10 9.85 -9.44
N ARG A 54 7.23 9.73 -10.14
CA ARG A 54 7.25 9.71 -11.60
C ARG A 54 6.80 8.33 -12.07
N VAL A 55 5.74 8.31 -12.87
CA VAL A 55 5.33 7.09 -13.59
C VAL A 55 6.46 6.71 -14.55
N HIS A 56 7.12 5.59 -14.30
CA HIS A 56 8.17 5.10 -15.18
C HIS A 56 7.56 4.27 -16.30
N SER A 57 7.46 4.84 -17.50
CA SER A 57 7.06 4.11 -18.69
C SER A 57 8.25 3.41 -19.34
N ARG A 58 8.13 2.09 -19.56
CA ARG A 58 9.09 1.27 -20.31
C ARG A 58 8.82 1.27 -21.83
N GLY A 59 7.92 2.13 -22.31
CA GLY A 59 7.48 2.16 -23.71
C GLY A 59 6.37 1.16 -24.00
N ASN A 60 6.08 0.92 -25.28
CA ASN A 60 5.06 -0.05 -25.69
C ASN A 60 5.58 -1.49 -25.56
N MET A 61 4.66 -2.41 -25.27
CA MET A 61 4.92 -3.86 -25.19
C MET A 61 4.62 -4.51 -26.54
N SER A 62 5.50 -4.28 -27.52
CA SER A 62 5.28 -4.65 -28.93
C SER A 62 6.32 -5.64 -29.47
N GLU A 63 7.40 -5.87 -28.75
CA GLU A 63 8.54 -6.64 -29.23
C GLU A 63 8.33 -8.11 -28.87
N VAL A 64 8.48 -9.01 -29.84
CA VAL A 64 8.17 -10.43 -29.65
C VAL A 64 9.47 -11.22 -29.61
N CYS A 65 9.61 -12.11 -28.62
CA CYS A 65 10.71 -13.05 -28.60
C CYS A 65 10.59 -14.07 -29.74
N GLU A 66 11.63 -14.19 -30.56
CA GLU A 66 11.68 -15.17 -31.66
C GLU A 66 11.65 -16.64 -31.17
N PHE A 67 12.09 -16.90 -29.94
CA PHE A 67 12.19 -18.27 -29.40
C PHE A 67 10.90 -18.76 -28.73
N CYS A 68 10.27 -17.93 -27.89
CA CYS A 68 9.12 -18.34 -27.09
C CYS A 68 7.86 -17.49 -27.32
N GLY A 69 7.91 -16.48 -28.18
CA GLY A 69 6.77 -15.60 -28.45
C GLY A 69 6.41 -14.63 -27.32
N ALA A 70 7.20 -14.56 -26.24
CA ALA A 70 6.95 -13.63 -25.14
C ALA A 70 7.07 -12.17 -25.59
N LEU A 71 6.18 -11.32 -25.09
CA LEU A 71 6.21 -9.88 -25.35
C LEU A 71 7.20 -9.16 -24.44
N TYR A 72 7.87 -8.15 -24.99
CA TYR A 72 8.80 -7.26 -24.30
C TYR A 72 8.39 -5.80 -24.46
N TRP A 73 8.73 -5.02 -23.44
CA TRP A 73 8.70 -3.56 -23.54
C TRP A 73 9.90 -3.04 -24.31
N LYS A 74 9.69 -2.04 -25.17
CA LYS A 74 10.74 -1.42 -26.00
C LYS A 74 11.98 -0.97 -25.21
N ASN A 75 11.81 -0.47 -23.98
CA ASN A 75 12.92 0.00 -23.14
C ASN A 75 13.48 -1.08 -22.18
N GLU A 76 13.12 -2.34 -22.38
CA GLU A 76 13.70 -3.47 -21.66
C GLU A 76 14.97 -4.01 -22.33
N ALA A 77 15.18 -3.67 -23.61
CA ALA A 77 16.36 -4.08 -24.35
C ALA A 77 17.64 -3.63 -23.64
N ASN A 78 18.65 -4.50 -23.63
CA ASN A 78 19.96 -4.14 -23.10
C ASN A 78 20.70 -3.13 -24.01
N SER A 79 21.91 -2.72 -23.64
CA SER A 79 22.73 -1.79 -24.43
C SER A 79 22.99 -2.26 -25.87
N SER A 80 22.90 -3.57 -26.13
CA SER A 80 23.04 -4.20 -27.44
C SER A 80 21.71 -4.40 -28.16
N LYS A 81 20.61 -3.80 -27.69
CA LYS A 81 19.25 -3.93 -28.23
C LYS A 81 18.71 -5.37 -28.27
N LYS A 82 19.19 -6.25 -27.37
CA LYS A 82 18.73 -7.63 -27.25
C LYS A 82 17.80 -7.83 -26.05
N TYR A 83 16.85 -8.75 -26.20
CA TYR A 83 15.90 -9.15 -25.17
C TYR A 83 16.18 -10.58 -24.72
N THR A 84 16.82 -10.75 -23.57
CA THR A 84 17.37 -12.05 -23.15
C THR A 84 16.67 -12.67 -21.95
N LYS A 85 15.72 -11.96 -21.33
CA LYS A 85 15.17 -12.36 -20.01
C LYS A 85 14.08 -13.42 -20.07
N CYS A 86 13.31 -13.53 -21.16
CA CYS A 86 12.14 -14.41 -21.17
C CYS A 86 12.48 -15.91 -21.22
N CYS A 87 13.44 -16.31 -22.07
CA CYS A 87 13.78 -17.72 -22.31
C CYS A 87 15.29 -17.97 -22.30
N HIS A 88 16.09 -16.95 -21.98
CA HIS A 88 17.56 -16.99 -22.03
C HIS A 88 18.07 -17.52 -23.38
N ASP A 89 17.65 -16.88 -24.47
CA ASP A 89 18.00 -17.24 -25.87
C ASP A 89 17.57 -18.68 -26.23
N GLY A 90 16.34 -19.05 -25.88
CA GLY A 90 15.74 -20.35 -26.17
C GLY A 90 16.16 -21.50 -25.25
N LYS A 91 17.05 -21.26 -24.27
CA LYS A 91 17.50 -22.30 -23.34
C LYS A 91 16.42 -22.78 -22.37
N VAL A 92 15.43 -21.93 -22.08
CA VAL A 92 14.28 -22.29 -21.25
C VAL A 92 13.08 -22.52 -22.15
N ARG A 93 12.58 -23.76 -22.18
CA ARG A 93 11.31 -24.12 -22.81
C ARG A 93 10.29 -24.43 -21.71
N LEU A 94 9.31 -23.56 -21.56
CA LEU A 94 8.17 -23.83 -20.66
C LEU A 94 7.22 -24.81 -21.35
N PRO A 95 6.62 -25.78 -20.62
CA PRO A 95 5.53 -26.58 -21.14
C PRO A 95 4.39 -25.67 -21.60
N ASN A 96 3.68 -26.07 -22.66
CA ASN A 96 2.44 -25.39 -23.02
C ASN A 96 1.48 -25.48 -21.83
N LEU A 97 0.96 -24.34 -21.42
CA LEU A 97 -0.14 -24.31 -20.46
C LEU A 97 -1.30 -25.07 -21.12
N THR A 98 -1.68 -26.21 -20.54
CA THR A 98 -2.96 -26.84 -20.88
C THR A 98 -4.06 -25.80 -20.72
N GLU A 99 -5.01 -25.78 -21.66
CA GLU A 99 -6.17 -24.91 -21.52
C GLU A 99 -6.74 -25.05 -20.12
N ALA A 100 -7.01 -23.89 -19.49
CA ALA A 100 -7.67 -23.90 -18.20
C ALA A 100 -8.92 -24.77 -18.32
N PRO A 101 -9.15 -25.72 -17.39
CA PRO A 101 -10.33 -26.56 -17.48
C PRO A 101 -11.57 -25.67 -17.60
N ASP A 102 -12.38 -25.92 -18.62
CA ASP A 102 -13.59 -25.16 -18.90
C ASP A 102 -14.54 -25.30 -17.70
N LEU A 103 -14.52 -24.31 -16.80
CA LEU A 103 -15.49 -24.15 -15.72
C LEU A 103 -16.83 -23.69 -16.34
N SER A 104 -17.39 -24.47 -17.25
CA SER A 104 -18.60 -24.09 -17.97
C SER A 104 -19.86 -24.19 -17.08
N LYS A 105 -20.57 -23.06 -17.03
CA LYS A 105 -22.00 -22.83 -16.76
C LYS A 105 -22.57 -23.16 -15.37
N LYS A 106 -22.03 -24.11 -14.62
CA LYS A 106 -22.60 -24.48 -13.30
C LYS A 106 -22.27 -23.46 -12.20
N GLU A 107 -21.10 -22.82 -12.27
CA GLU A 107 -20.68 -21.84 -11.27
C GLU A 107 -21.35 -20.48 -11.48
N THR A 108 -21.56 -20.05 -12.72
CA THR A 108 -22.19 -18.74 -13.02
C THR A 108 -23.66 -18.67 -12.57
N ALA A 109 -24.43 -19.76 -12.70
CA ALA A 109 -25.81 -19.81 -12.22
C ALA A 109 -25.91 -19.70 -10.67
N THR A 110 -24.94 -20.26 -9.96
CA THR A 110 -24.88 -20.22 -8.49
C THR A 110 -24.48 -18.82 -7.99
N ILE A 111 -23.55 -18.16 -8.68
CA ILE A 111 -23.15 -16.77 -8.39
C ILE A 111 -24.31 -15.81 -8.64
N HIS A 112 -25.03 -15.94 -9.77
CA HIS A 112 -26.24 -15.12 -10.03
C HIS A 112 -27.33 -15.29 -8.98
N ARG A 113 -27.59 -16.53 -8.52
CA ARG A 113 -28.60 -16.78 -7.48
C ARG A 113 -28.22 -16.12 -6.14
N LYS A 114 -26.94 -16.16 -5.76
CA LYS A 114 -26.44 -15.51 -4.54
C LYS A 114 -26.53 -13.99 -4.62
N GLN A 115 -26.20 -13.39 -5.78
CA GLN A 115 -26.30 -11.94 -5.96
C GLN A 115 -27.75 -11.46 -5.85
N ASN A 116 -28.70 -12.13 -6.51
CA ASN A 116 -30.13 -11.79 -6.43
C ASN A 116 -30.70 -11.90 -5.00
N THR A 117 -30.11 -12.76 -4.17
CA THR A 117 -30.51 -12.89 -2.75
C THR A 117 -30.01 -11.70 -1.94
N ILE A 118 -28.79 -11.22 -2.20
CA ILE A 118 -28.22 -10.04 -1.54
C ILE A 118 -29.00 -8.78 -1.94
N ASP A 119 -29.28 -8.61 -3.24
CA ASP A 119 -30.00 -7.43 -3.73
C ASP A 119 -31.43 -7.40 -3.16
N SER A 120 -32.10 -8.55 -3.06
CA SER A 120 -33.40 -8.70 -2.39
C SER A 120 -33.35 -8.37 -0.88
N ILE A 121 -32.28 -8.74 -0.19
CA ILE A 121 -32.08 -8.38 1.22
C ILE A 121 -31.89 -6.87 1.38
N PHE A 122 -31.09 -6.23 0.52
CA PHE A 122 -30.90 -4.77 0.55
C PHE A 122 -32.20 -4.00 0.29
N GLU A 123 -32.97 -4.39 -0.73
CA GLU A 123 -34.27 -3.76 -1.02
C GLU A 123 -35.25 -3.90 0.16
N ASN A 124 -35.33 -5.08 0.77
CA ASN A 124 -36.20 -5.31 1.94
C ASN A 124 -35.74 -4.50 3.17
N ILE A 125 -34.43 -4.35 3.41
CA ILE A 125 -33.90 -3.54 4.51
C ILE A 125 -34.20 -2.05 4.30
N MET A 126 -34.04 -1.54 3.08
CA MET A 126 -34.27 -0.12 2.75
C MET A 126 -35.77 0.25 2.82
N LEU A 127 -36.66 -0.66 2.42
CA LEU A 127 -38.11 -0.48 2.58
C LEU A 127 -38.54 -0.50 4.06
N HIS A 128 -37.95 -1.35 4.89
CA HIS A 128 -38.25 -1.41 6.32
C HIS A 128 -37.77 -0.15 7.07
N GLN A 129 -36.62 0.43 6.68
CA GLN A 129 -36.13 1.69 7.26
C GLN A 129 -36.98 2.90 6.85
N SER A 130 -37.59 2.87 5.67
CA SER A 130 -38.48 3.94 5.20
C SER A 130 -39.81 3.99 5.96
N LEU A 131 -40.32 2.83 6.42
CA LEU A 131 -41.55 2.75 7.23
C LEU A 131 -41.37 3.20 8.69
N HIS A 132 -40.14 3.20 9.21
CA HIS A 132 -39.84 3.71 10.56
C HIS A 132 -39.60 5.22 10.65
N LEU A 133 -39.53 5.93 9.51
CA LEU A 133 -39.36 7.39 9.45
C LEU A 133 -40.69 8.14 9.23
N TRP A 134 -41.81 7.43 9.12
CA TRP A 134 -43.17 7.97 9.04
C TRP A 134 -44.09 7.32 10.09
N GLY A 135 -43.58 7.17 11.32
CA GLY A 135 -44.33 6.81 12.52
C GLY A 135 -43.99 7.74 13.66
#